data_AF-A0A401GSS2-F1
#
_entry.id   AF-A0A401GSS2-F1
#
_cell.length_a   1.000
_cell.length_b   1.000
_cell.length_c   1.000
_cell.angle_alpha   90.00
_cell.angle_beta   90.00
_cell.angle_gamma   90.00
#
_symmetry.space_group_name_H-M   'P 1'
#
loop_
_entity.id
_entity.type
_entity.pdbx_description
1 polymer ?
#
loop_
_entity_poly.entity_id
_entity_poly.type
_entity_poly.pdbx_seq_one_letter_code
_entity_poly.pdbx_strand_id
1 'polypeptide(L)'
;MANTSPKYINYPRLCAFAASLASTHMRNSVRNYLSAVRAWHIIHDVPWKGHHRLTYILNGVECMQPDGRPPQPPVTRDMLELLHIDLDDHIPENACILAAADTAFWTQSRLGELFAKNRSTFDPHRVPAHSHLSPPSTLNGSRTLFYPYTKTKKYAGDKSSVTRQLGKSNPIESLHIHLARNHAANDSPLFSFFTRTGDLVCLMKRHFLTV
;
A
#
# COMPACT_ATOMS: atom_id res chain seq x y z
N MET A 1 -23.03 33.03 -13.10
CA MET A 1 -22.89 31.72 -12.41
C MET A 1 -22.73 31.99 -10.92
N ALA A 2 -23.71 31.57 -10.12
CA ALA A 2 -23.84 31.98 -8.72
C ALA A 2 -22.68 31.43 -7.86
N ASN A 3 -21.91 32.33 -7.26
CA ASN A 3 -20.89 32.03 -6.27
C ASN A 3 -21.57 31.74 -4.92
N THR A 4 -22.07 30.52 -4.74
CA THR A 4 -22.48 30.01 -3.41
C THR A 4 -21.25 29.59 -2.61
N SER A 5 -20.40 30.55 -2.27
CA SER A 5 -19.45 30.34 -1.16
C SER A 5 -20.27 30.12 0.11
N PRO A 6 -20.03 29.07 0.92
CA PRO A 6 -20.79 28.83 2.15
C PRO A 6 -20.42 29.89 3.18
N LYS A 7 -21.09 31.05 3.12
CA LYS A 7 -20.78 32.25 3.91
C LYS A 7 -20.85 32.05 5.44
N TYR A 8 -21.27 30.88 5.95
CA TYR A 8 -21.49 30.68 7.38
C TYR A 8 -21.27 29.22 7.85
N ILE A 9 -20.06 28.68 7.73
CA ILE A 9 -19.70 27.47 8.49
C ILE A 9 -19.35 27.88 9.93
N ASN A 10 -20.23 27.58 10.88
CA ASN A 10 -20.10 27.87 12.30
C ASN A 10 -20.18 26.58 13.13
N TYR A 11 -19.78 26.66 14.41
CA TYR A 11 -19.69 25.45 15.24
C TYR A 11 -21.01 24.64 15.35
N PRO A 12 -22.23 25.22 15.41
CA PRO A 12 -23.46 24.43 15.47
C PRO A 12 -23.70 23.63 14.20
N ARG A 13 -23.39 24.20 13.01
CA ARG A 13 -23.52 23.48 11.73
C ARG A 13 -22.49 22.36 11.61
N LEU A 14 -21.26 22.59 12.09
CA LEU A 14 -20.24 21.54 12.18
C LEU A 14 -20.67 20.40 13.12
N CYS A 15 -21.31 20.74 14.25
CA CYS A 15 -21.88 19.77 15.18
C CYS A 15 -23.04 19.00 14.55
N ALA A 16 -23.97 19.67 13.89
CA ALA A 16 -25.09 19.05 13.19
C ALA A 16 -24.62 18.13 12.06
N PHE A 17 -23.61 18.55 11.29
CA PHE A 17 -22.98 17.73 10.26
C PHE A 17 -22.31 16.46 10.84
N ALA A 18 -21.59 16.58 11.95
CA ALA A 18 -21.00 15.42 12.60
C ALA A 18 -22.07 14.48 13.17
N ALA A 19 -23.14 15.04 13.76
CA ALA A 19 -24.25 14.29 14.33
C ALA A 19 -25.10 13.58 13.26
N SER A 20 -25.27 14.18 12.07
CA SER A 20 -26.01 13.54 10.97
C SER A 20 -25.32 12.30 10.42
N LEU A 21 -24.04 12.10 10.74
CA LEU A 21 -23.25 10.91 10.38
C LEU A 21 -23.16 9.89 11.52
N ALA A 22 -23.83 10.14 12.65
CA ALA A 22 -23.98 9.16 13.71
C ALA A 22 -24.69 7.91 13.18
N SER A 23 -24.41 6.74 13.76
CA SER A 23 -24.94 5.42 13.38
C SER A 23 -24.59 4.88 11.99
N THR A 24 -24.14 5.72 11.06
CA THR A 24 -23.75 5.31 9.70
C THR A 24 -22.24 5.24 9.52
N HIS A 25 -21.48 6.05 10.25
CA HIS A 25 -20.04 6.13 10.12
C HIS A 25 -19.33 5.97 11.46
N MET A 26 -18.14 5.35 11.41
CA MET A 26 -17.22 5.33 12.54
C MET A 26 -16.76 6.73 12.90
N ARG A 27 -16.48 6.96 14.19
CA ARG A 27 -15.93 8.21 14.72
C ARG A 27 -14.75 8.72 13.89
N ASN A 28 -13.83 7.84 13.51
CA ASN A 28 -12.64 8.18 12.74
C ASN A 28 -12.96 8.73 11.34
N SER A 29 -13.98 8.19 10.68
CA SER A 29 -14.43 8.68 9.37
C SER A 29 -15.02 10.08 9.48
N VAL A 30 -15.89 10.31 10.47
CA VAL A 30 -16.47 11.63 10.73
C VAL A 30 -15.38 12.66 11.07
N ARG A 31 -14.38 12.27 11.87
CA ARG A 31 -13.22 13.11 12.16
C ARG A 31 -12.44 13.46 10.89
N ASN A 32 -12.22 12.50 9.98
CA ASN A 32 -11.54 12.76 8.71
C ASN A 32 -12.32 13.74 7.83
N TYR A 33 -13.66 13.65 7.78
CA TYR A 33 -14.48 14.63 7.07
C TYR A 33 -14.36 16.02 7.68
N LEU A 34 -14.41 16.15 9.01
CA LEU A 34 -14.18 17.42 9.69
C LEU A 34 -12.78 17.99 9.43
N SER A 35 -11.75 17.13 9.38
CA SER A 35 -10.40 17.51 8.99
C SER A 35 -10.33 18.02 7.55
N ALA A 36 -11.09 17.43 6.62
CA ALA A 36 -11.18 17.91 5.24
C ALA A 36 -11.86 19.29 5.16
N VAL A 37 -12.96 19.50 5.91
CA VAL A 37 -13.61 20.82 6.01
C VAL A 37 -12.64 21.84 6.61
N ARG A 38 -11.90 21.48 7.66
CA ARG A 38 -10.88 22.35 8.25
C ARG A 38 -9.75 22.67 7.26
N ALA A 39 -9.28 21.69 6.49
CA ALA A 39 -8.27 21.91 5.46
C ALA A 39 -8.76 22.88 4.38
N TRP A 40 -10.02 22.74 3.95
CA TRP A 40 -10.64 23.68 3.01
C TRP A 40 -10.66 25.11 3.55
N HIS A 41 -11.03 25.29 4.83
CA HIS A 41 -10.97 26.60 5.50
C HIS A 41 -9.57 27.22 5.47
N ILE A 42 -8.54 26.42 5.78
CA ILE A 42 -7.14 26.86 5.77
C ILE A 42 -6.70 27.28 4.36
N ILE A 43 -7.03 26.48 3.34
CA ILE A 43 -6.62 26.75 1.94
C ILE A 43 -7.23 28.05 1.41
N HIS A 44 -8.42 28.44 1.89
CA HIS A 44 -9.14 29.63 1.42
C HIS A 44 -9.05 30.81 2.39
N ASP A 45 -8.15 30.75 3.39
CA ASP A 45 -8.00 31.76 4.44
C ASP A 45 -9.32 32.13 5.15
N VAL A 46 -10.26 31.17 5.24
CA VAL A 46 -11.53 31.35 5.94
C VAL A 46 -11.37 30.92 7.40
N PRO A 47 -11.67 31.79 8.39
CA PRO A 47 -11.52 31.44 9.81
C PRO A 47 -12.22 30.12 10.18
N TRP A 48 -11.48 29.20 10.77
CA TRP A 48 -12.02 27.95 11.30
C TRP A 48 -12.78 28.22 12.60
N LYS A 49 -14.12 28.19 12.55
CA LYS A 49 -15.01 28.41 13.71
C LYS A 49 -15.37 27.10 14.43
N GLY A 50 -14.38 26.24 14.69
CA GLY A 50 -14.56 25.03 15.50
C GLY A 50 -14.73 25.33 16.99
N HIS A 51 -15.32 24.41 17.74
CA HIS A 51 -15.58 24.57 19.17
C HIS A 51 -15.39 23.24 19.92
N HIS A 52 -15.10 23.28 21.22
CA HIS A 52 -14.86 22.07 22.03
C HIS A 52 -16.06 21.10 22.03
N ARG A 53 -17.28 21.62 21.81
CA ARG A 53 -18.51 20.83 21.67
C ARG A 53 -18.44 19.79 20.55
N LEU A 54 -17.64 20.02 19.51
CA LEU A 54 -17.44 19.06 18.43
C LEU A 54 -16.85 17.75 18.95
N THR A 55 -16.00 17.80 19.98
CA THR A 55 -15.46 16.62 20.65
C THR A 55 -16.56 15.82 21.35
N TYR A 56 -17.51 16.48 22.02
CA TYR A 56 -18.65 15.81 22.65
C TYR A 56 -19.54 15.12 21.60
N ILE A 57 -19.80 15.78 20.48
CA ILE A 57 -20.54 15.16 19.37
C ILE A 57 -19.79 13.94 18.82
N LEU A 58 -18.46 14.03 18.63
CA LEU A 58 -17.66 12.89 18.18
C LEU A 58 -17.67 11.73 19.18
N ASN A 59 -17.71 11.99 20.48
CA ASN A 59 -17.91 10.95 21.50
C ASN A 59 -19.30 10.32 21.37
N GLY A 60 -20.36 11.12 21.16
CA GLY A 60 -21.70 10.60 20.90
C GLY A 60 -21.77 9.75 19.62
N VAL A 61 -21.10 10.17 18.55
CA VAL A 61 -20.95 9.38 17.31
C VAL A 61 -20.29 8.04 17.60
N GLU A 62 -19.25 8.01 18.44
CA GLU A 62 -18.57 6.76 18.82
C GLU A 62 -19.48 5.81 19.59
N CYS A 63 -20.29 6.33 20.51
CA CYS A 63 -21.27 5.52 21.24
C CYS A 63 -22.35 4.92 20.33
N MET A 64 -22.68 5.59 19.23
CA MET A 64 -23.71 5.16 18.29
C MET A 64 -23.17 4.47 17.04
N GLN A 65 -21.85 4.33 16.89
CA GLN A 65 -21.28 3.80 15.66
C GLN A 65 -21.63 2.30 15.48
N PRO A 66 -21.76 1.82 14.24
CA PRO A 66 -21.97 0.40 14.01
C PRO A 66 -20.74 -0.39 14.46
N ASP A 67 -20.94 -1.65 14.84
CA ASP A 67 -19.85 -2.55 15.16
C ASP A 67 -18.84 -2.60 14.01
N GLY A 68 -17.57 -2.52 14.37
CA GLY A 68 -16.49 -2.60 13.41
C GLY A 68 -16.44 -3.97 12.74
N ARG A 69 -15.88 -4.01 11.53
CA ARG A 69 -15.50 -5.30 10.93
C ARG A 69 -14.46 -5.96 11.84
N PRO A 70 -14.56 -7.27 12.09
CA PRO A 70 -13.54 -7.97 12.85
C PRO A 70 -12.18 -7.82 12.16
N PRO A 71 -11.07 -7.83 12.92
CA PRO A 71 -9.73 -7.84 12.35
C PRO A 71 -9.60 -8.98 11.33
N GLN A 72 -9.00 -8.67 10.17
CA GLN A 72 -8.65 -9.72 9.23
C GLN A 72 -7.51 -10.57 9.82
N PRO A 73 -7.55 -11.90 9.65
CA PRO A 73 -6.46 -12.76 10.09
C PRO A 73 -5.15 -12.35 9.39
N PRO A 74 -4.00 -12.48 10.06
CA PRO A 74 -2.73 -12.20 9.43
C PRO A 74 -2.45 -13.22 8.31
N VAL A 75 -1.71 -12.78 7.29
CA VAL A 75 -1.09 -13.72 6.36
C VAL A 75 -0.07 -14.56 7.15
N THR A 76 -0.05 -15.87 6.94
CA THR A 76 0.90 -16.77 7.62
C THR A 76 1.91 -17.35 6.64
N ARG A 77 3.02 -17.90 7.16
CA ARG A 77 3.98 -18.65 6.35
C ARG A 77 3.31 -19.80 5.62
N ASP A 78 2.41 -20.53 6.29
CA ASP A 78 1.70 -21.67 5.70
C ASP A 78 0.86 -21.25 4.49
N MET A 79 0.29 -20.04 4.49
CA MET A 79 -0.40 -19.49 3.32
C MET A 79 0.55 -19.25 2.15
N LEU A 80 1.80 -18.80 2.40
CA LEU A 80 2.82 -18.68 1.36
C LEU A 80 3.26 -20.06 0.85
N GLU A 81 3.41 -21.04 1.74
CA GLU A 81 3.77 -22.41 1.34
C GLU A 81 2.68 -23.05 0.47
N LEU A 82 1.40 -22.81 0.77
CA LEU A 82 0.28 -23.19 -0.09
C LEU A 82 0.35 -22.51 -1.47
N LEU A 83 0.69 -21.22 -1.51
CA LEU A 83 0.88 -20.51 -2.78
C LEU A 83 1.98 -21.15 -3.65
N HIS A 84 3.06 -21.63 -3.02
CA HIS A 84 4.16 -22.38 -3.66
C HIS A 84 3.80 -23.82 -4.05
N ILE A 85 2.66 -24.35 -3.58
CA ILE A 85 2.12 -25.64 -4.03
C ILE A 85 1.24 -25.44 -5.26
N ASP A 86 0.44 -24.37 -5.25
CA ASP A 86 -0.58 -24.13 -6.28
C ASP A 86 -0.03 -23.43 -7.53
N LEU A 87 1.05 -22.64 -7.39
CA LEU A 87 1.67 -21.93 -8.50
C LEU A 87 2.90 -22.64 -9.04
N ASP A 88 2.87 -22.93 -10.35
CA ASP A 88 4.02 -23.41 -11.09
C ASP A 88 5.00 -22.26 -11.36
N ASP A 89 6.15 -22.26 -10.69
CA ASP A 89 7.20 -21.26 -10.92
C ASP A 89 7.80 -21.33 -12.34
N HIS A 90 7.49 -22.37 -13.13
CA HIS A 90 7.87 -22.43 -14.54
C HIS A 90 7.24 -21.35 -15.41
N ILE A 91 6.11 -20.81 -14.96
CA ILE A 91 5.41 -19.72 -15.61
C ILE A 91 6.02 -18.39 -15.14
N PRO A 92 6.52 -17.51 -16.04
CA PRO A 92 7.20 -16.27 -15.65
C PRO A 92 6.37 -15.36 -14.74
N GLU A 93 5.05 -15.32 -14.97
CA GLU A 93 4.09 -14.59 -14.15
C GLU A 93 4.00 -15.13 -12.71
N ASN A 94 3.89 -16.45 -12.57
CA ASN A 94 3.81 -17.11 -11.27
C ASN A 94 5.10 -16.93 -10.47
N ALA A 95 6.26 -17.08 -11.10
CA ALA A 95 7.56 -16.81 -10.46
C ALA A 95 7.63 -15.38 -9.90
N CYS A 96 7.10 -14.41 -10.65
CA CYS A 96 7.02 -13.01 -10.22
C CYS A 96 6.07 -12.83 -9.02
N ILE A 97 4.91 -13.48 -9.04
CA ILE A 97 3.94 -13.45 -7.94
C ILE A 97 4.53 -14.07 -6.67
N LEU A 98 5.16 -15.24 -6.77
CA LEU A 98 5.80 -15.93 -5.64
C LEU A 98 6.92 -15.09 -5.04
N ALA A 99 7.81 -14.54 -5.87
CA ALA A 99 8.88 -13.66 -5.42
C ALA A 99 8.35 -12.39 -4.74
N ALA A 100 7.28 -11.81 -5.28
CA ALA A 100 6.65 -10.63 -4.70
C ALA A 100 5.97 -10.94 -3.36
N ALA A 101 5.28 -12.08 -3.25
CA ALA A 101 4.62 -12.51 -2.02
C ALA A 101 5.63 -12.74 -0.90
N ASP A 102 6.66 -13.55 -1.16
CA ASP A 102 7.70 -13.85 -0.18
C ASP A 102 8.46 -12.58 0.23
N THR A 103 8.84 -11.74 -0.74
CA THR A 103 9.53 -10.48 -0.45
C THR A 103 8.64 -9.58 0.39
N ALA A 104 7.37 -9.39 0.02
CA ALA A 104 6.47 -8.51 0.75
C ALA A 104 6.25 -8.98 2.19
N PHE A 105 6.07 -10.28 2.39
CA PHE A 105 5.89 -10.87 3.69
C PHE A 105 7.13 -10.75 4.57
N TRP A 106 8.31 -11.19 4.11
CA TRP A 106 9.50 -11.24 4.95
C TRP A 106 10.15 -9.87 5.20
N THR A 107 9.97 -8.93 4.29
CA THR A 107 10.42 -7.54 4.51
C THR A 107 9.37 -6.68 5.20
N GLN A 108 8.16 -7.19 5.41
CA GLN A 108 7.00 -6.44 5.88
C GLN A 108 6.71 -5.21 5.01
N SER A 109 6.91 -5.35 3.69
CA SER A 109 6.67 -4.28 2.72
C SER A 109 5.18 -3.96 2.62
N ARG A 110 4.85 -2.68 2.41
CA ARG A 110 3.52 -2.34 1.92
C ARG A 110 3.46 -2.67 0.44
N LEU A 111 2.39 -3.35 -0.01
CA LEU A 111 2.21 -3.65 -1.43
C LEU A 111 2.20 -2.39 -2.32
N GLY A 112 1.79 -1.24 -1.77
CA GLY A 112 1.83 0.04 -2.48
C GLY A 112 3.23 0.65 -2.63
N GLU A 113 4.23 0.12 -1.94
CA GLU A 113 5.65 0.48 -2.10
C GLU A 113 6.34 -0.45 -3.12
N LEU A 114 5.81 -1.66 -3.35
CA LEU A 114 6.37 -2.64 -4.29
C LEU A 114 5.77 -2.55 -5.70
N PHE A 115 4.47 -2.29 -5.81
CA PHE A 115 3.75 -2.41 -7.07
C PHE A 115 3.38 -1.06 -7.67
N ALA A 116 3.55 -0.95 -8.99
CA ALA A 116 3.06 0.19 -9.75
C ALA A 116 1.53 0.26 -9.73
N LYS A 117 0.98 1.47 -9.87
CA LYS A 117 -0.48 1.67 -9.91
C LYS A 117 -1.11 1.14 -11.19
N ASN A 118 -0.43 1.32 -12.33
CA ASN A 118 -0.88 0.88 -13.64
C ASN A 118 0.23 0.09 -14.35
N ARG A 119 -0.19 -0.74 -15.31
CA ARG A 119 0.66 -1.65 -16.10
C ARG A 119 1.73 -0.93 -16.91
N SER A 120 1.43 0.28 -17.38
CA SER A 120 2.23 1.07 -18.34
C SER A 120 2.89 2.32 -17.73
N THR A 121 2.62 2.65 -16.46
CA THR A 121 3.19 3.84 -15.81
C THR A 121 4.11 3.42 -14.68
N PHE A 122 5.22 2.80 -15.06
CA PHE A 122 6.33 2.59 -14.14
C PHE A 122 7.07 3.92 -13.95
N ASP A 123 7.35 4.23 -12.68
CA ASP A 123 8.20 5.35 -12.29
C ASP A 123 9.28 4.78 -11.36
N PRO A 124 10.55 4.69 -11.80
CA PRO A 124 11.64 4.13 -10.99
C PRO A 124 11.89 4.95 -9.72
N HIS A 125 11.38 6.18 -9.63
CA HIS A 125 11.47 7.00 -8.42
C HIS A 125 10.35 6.71 -7.40
N ARG A 126 9.41 5.83 -7.73
CA ARG A 126 8.27 5.49 -6.85
C ARG A 126 8.20 4.03 -6.45
N VAL A 127 8.66 3.12 -7.30
CA VAL A 127 8.64 1.69 -7.04
C VAL A 127 10.01 1.08 -7.30
N PRO A 128 10.42 0.04 -6.56
CA PRO A 128 11.70 -0.62 -6.76
C PRO A 128 11.89 -1.11 -8.20
N ALA A 129 13.12 -0.96 -8.66
CA ALA A 129 13.61 -1.46 -9.94
C ALA A 129 14.57 -2.62 -9.66
N HIS A 130 14.96 -3.36 -10.70
CA HIS A 130 15.99 -4.40 -10.57
C HIS A 130 17.29 -3.84 -9.96
N SER A 131 17.70 -2.63 -10.37
CA SER A 131 18.86 -1.91 -9.83
C SER A 131 18.76 -1.52 -8.35
N HIS A 132 17.55 -1.50 -7.79
CA HIS A 132 17.31 -1.20 -6.38
C HIS A 132 17.46 -2.42 -5.46
N LEU A 133 17.69 -3.61 -6.03
CA LEU A 133 18.05 -4.81 -5.27
C LEU A 133 19.58 -4.98 -5.27
N SER A 134 20.20 -4.91 -4.09
CA SER A 134 21.65 -5.02 -3.98
C SER A 134 22.16 -6.40 -4.40
N PRO A 135 23.45 -6.52 -4.75
CA PRO A 135 24.12 -7.81 -4.74
C PRO A 135 24.06 -8.44 -3.33
N PRO A 136 24.31 -9.76 -3.22
CA PRO A 136 24.40 -10.44 -1.94
C PRO A 136 25.42 -9.76 -1.00
N SER A 137 25.02 -9.47 0.23
CA SER A 137 25.86 -8.82 1.26
C SER A 137 26.35 -9.78 2.34
N THR A 138 25.93 -11.04 2.31
CA THR A 138 26.28 -12.07 3.31
C THR A 138 26.51 -13.41 2.61
N LEU A 139 27.22 -14.34 3.27
CA LEU A 139 27.43 -15.70 2.77
C LEU A 139 26.12 -16.44 2.46
N ASN A 140 25.05 -16.14 3.22
CA ASN A 140 23.73 -16.76 3.03
C ASN A 140 22.92 -16.13 1.89
N GLY A 141 23.48 -15.16 1.17
CA GLY A 141 22.83 -14.55 0.02
C GLY A 141 21.88 -13.39 0.35
N SER A 142 21.85 -12.90 1.60
CA SER A 142 20.98 -11.78 1.98
C SER A 142 21.24 -10.54 1.12
N ARG A 143 20.20 -9.76 0.85
CA ARG A 143 20.25 -8.57 -0.02
C ARG A 143 19.58 -7.40 0.68
N THR A 144 19.87 -6.19 0.21
CA THR A 144 19.15 -4.98 0.60
C THR A 144 18.23 -4.56 -0.54
N LEU A 145 16.95 -4.40 -0.24
CA LEU A 145 15.98 -3.82 -1.16
C LEU A 145 15.78 -2.34 -0.80
N PHE A 146 15.98 -1.46 -1.77
CA PHE A 146 15.70 -0.04 -1.64
C PHE A 146 14.30 0.29 -2.19
N TYR A 147 13.52 1.02 -1.41
CA TYR A 147 12.22 1.58 -1.79
C TYR A 147 12.41 3.05 -2.13
N PRO A 148 12.29 3.46 -3.40
CA PRO A 148 12.50 4.84 -3.82
C PRO A 148 11.53 5.84 -3.19
N TYR A 149 10.32 5.37 -2.84
CA TYR A 149 9.30 6.19 -2.21
C TYR A 149 8.60 5.43 -1.07
N THR A 150 8.45 6.09 0.07
CA THR A 150 7.57 5.63 1.15
C THR A 150 6.64 6.74 1.62
N LYS A 151 5.54 6.38 2.29
CA LYS A 151 4.55 7.37 2.77
C LYS A 151 5.18 8.44 3.67
N THR A 152 6.12 8.04 4.53
CA THR A 152 6.74 8.87 5.57
C THR A 152 8.00 9.57 5.10
N LYS A 153 8.93 8.85 4.44
CA LYS A 153 10.21 9.42 3.99
C LYS A 153 10.15 10.02 2.57
N LYS A 154 9.03 9.86 1.85
CA LYS A 154 8.86 10.36 0.48
C LYS A 154 10.02 9.87 -0.40
N TYR A 155 10.57 10.75 -1.24
CA TYR A 155 11.66 10.47 -2.16
C TYR A 155 13.03 10.25 -1.49
N ALA A 156 13.17 10.46 -0.17
CA ALA A 156 14.37 10.00 0.53
C ALA A 156 14.43 8.45 0.57
N GLY A 157 13.28 7.80 0.33
CA GLY A 157 13.18 6.35 0.25
C GLY A 157 13.39 5.65 1.59
N ASP A 158 13.45 4.33 1.56
CA ASP A 158 13.83 3.50 2.69
C ASP A 158 14.50 2.20 2.23
N LYS A 159 15.03 1.42 3.17
CA LYS A 159 15.69 0.13 2.88
C LYS A 159 15.15 -0.97 3.79
N SER A 160 15.08 -2.19 3.26
CA SER A 160 14.83 -3.40 4.05
C SER A 160 15.83 -4.49 3.67
N SER A 161 16.19 -5.31 4.64
CA SER A 161 17.00 -6.50 4.40
C SER A 161 16.11 -7.65 3.97
N VAL A 162 16.37 -8.19 2.79
CA VAL A 162 15.83 -9.47 2.33
C VAL A 162 16.78 -10.56 2.81
N THR A 163 16.29 -11.45 3.66
CA THR A 163 17.10 -12.50 4.30
C THR A 163 16.64 -13.87 3.85
N ARG A 164 17.56 -14.83 3.82
CA ARG A 164 17.24 -16.23 3.52
C ARG A 164 16.33 -16.80 4.61
N GLN A 165 15.28 -17.51 4.19
CA GLN A 165 14.34 -18.19 5.07
C GLN A 165 14.33 -19.69 4.80
N LEU A 166 13.78 -20.45 5.75
CA LEU A 166 13.57 -21.90 5.59
C LEU A 166 12.28 -22.17 4.83
N GLY A 167 12.27 -23.24 4.03
CA GLY A 167 11.10 -23.66 3.25
C GLY A 167 11.01 -23.01 1.87
N LYS A 168 9.90 -23.28 1.17
CA LYS A 168 9.67 -22.79 -0.21
C LYS A 168 9.44 -21.29 -0.27
N SER A 169 8.84 -20.69 0.77
CA SER A 169 8.60 -19.25 0.88
C SER A 169 9.88 -18.43 1.15
N ASN A 170 11.04 -18.88 0.66
CA ASN A 170 12.32 -18.24 0.87
C ASN A 170 12.49 -17.10 -0.15
N PRO A 171 12.47 -15.83 0.27
CA PRO A 171 12.44 -14.70 -0.66
C PRO A 171 13.72 -14.57 -1.49
N ILE A 172 14.86 -15.07 -1.00
CA ILE A 172 16.11 -15.06 -1.76
C ILE A 172 16.05 -16.03 -2.95
N GLU A 173 15.47 -17.20 -2.73
CA GLU A 173 15.32 -18.22 -3.77
C GLU A 173 14.27 -17.79 -4.78
N SER A 174 13.11 -17.34 -4.31
CA SER A 174 12.02 -16.86 -5.17
C SER A 174 12.45 -15.67 -6.02
N LEU A 175 13.20 -14.70 -5.46
CA LEU A 175 13.79 -13.61 -6.24
C LEU A 175 14.81 -14.11 -7.27
N HIS A 176 15.63 -15.12 -6.93
CA HIS A 176 16.58 -15.68 -7.89
C HIS A 176 15.87 -16.33 -9.09
N ILE A 177 14.88 -17.18 -8.83
CA ILE A 177 14.07 -17.84 -9.86
C ILE A 177 13.34 -16.80 -10.71
N HIS A 178 12.70 -15.82 -10.09
CA HIS A 178 12.03 -14.73 -10.78
C HIS A 178 12.96 -13.95 -11.72
N LEU A 179 14.11 -13.50 -11.23
CA LEU A 179 15.06 -12.71 -12.02
C LEU A 179 15.74 -13.54 -13.13
N ALA A 180 15.89 -14.85 -12.92
CA ALA A 180 16.38 -15.78 -13.93
C ALA A 180 15.34 -16.11 -15.01
N ARG A 181 14.04 -16.00 -14.71
CA ARG A 181 12.97 -16.25 -15.69
C ARG A 181 12.54 -14.98 -16.41
N ASN A 182 12.49 -13.86 -15.69
CA ASN A 182 12.09 -12.56 -16.18
C ASN A 182 13.34 -11.67 -16.37
N HIS A 183 14.09 -11.95 -17.43
CA HIS A 183 15.29 -11.21 -17.82
C HIS A 183 14.97 -9.81 -18.34
N ALA A 184 14.54 -8.92 -17.45
CA ALA A 184 14.27 -7.52 -17.72
C ALA A 184 15.52 -6.64 -17.50
N ALA A 185 15.51 -5.44 -18.05
CA ALA A 185 16.59 -4.47 -17.89
C ALA A 185 16.70 -3.97 -16.44
N ASN A 186 17.87 -3.46 -16.03
CA ASN A 186 18.11 -3.05 -14.64
C ASN A 186 17.23 -1.88 -14.17
N ASP A 187 16.78 -1.04 -15.10
CA ASP A 187 15.85 0.06 -14.86
C ASP A 187 14.38 -0.41 -14.85
N SER A 188 14.10 -1.66 -15.18
CA SER A 188 12.75 -2.21 -15.15
C SER A 188 12.26 -2.43 -13.71
N PRO A 189 10.93 -2.38 -13.48
CA PRO A 189 10.33 -2.65 -12.18
C PRO A 189 10.72 -4.02 -11.64
N LEU A 190 11.09 -4.10 -10.36
CA LEU A 190 11.58 -5.31 -9.72
C LEU A 190 10.64 -6.51 -9.90
N PHE A 191 9.34 -6.26 -9.74
CA PHE A 191 8.30 -7.25 -9.99
C PHE A 191 7.64 -6.96 -11.34
N SER A 192 8.26 -7.47 -12.39
CA SER A 192 7.74 -7.44 -13.76
C SER A 192 7.96 -8.77 -14.45
N PHE A 193 7.04 -9.16 -15.33
CA PHE A 193 7.13 -10.43 -16.03
C PHE A 193 6.80 -10.29 -17.50
N PHE A 194 7.32 -11.22 -18.30
CA PHE A 194 7.00 -11.30 -19.73
C PHE A 194 5.68 -12.04 -19.92
N THR A 195 4.78 -11.41 -20.66
CA THR A 195 3.53 -12.02 -21.09
C THR A 195 3.77 -13.03 -22.21
N ARG A 196 2.76 -13.84 -22.52
CA ARG A 196 2.82 -14.79 -23.66
C ARG A 196 3.08 -14.12 -25.01
N THR A 197 2.76 -12.83 -25.15
CA THR A 197 3.02 -12.04 -26.36
C THR A 197 4.45 -11.47 -26.41
N GLY A 198 5.24 -11.64 -25.34
CA GLY A 198 6.61 -11.12 -25.23
C GLY A 198 6.69 -9.72 -24.64
N ASP A 199 5.57 -9.11 -24.25
CA ASP A 199 5.58 -7.78 -23.63
C ASP A 199 5.96 -7.86 -22.16
N LEU A 200 6.89 -7.01 -21.72
CA LEU A 200 7.25 -6.85 -20.31
C LEU A 200 6.19 -6.04 -19.57
N VAL A 201 5.73 -6.56 -18.44
CA VAL A 201 4.60 -6.01 -17.69
C VAL A 201 4.89 -5.93 -16.20
N CYS A 202 4.59 -4.79 -15.59
CA CYS A 202 4.62 -4.65 -14.13
C CYS A 202 3.54 -5.49 -13.44
N LEU A 203 3.92 -6.19 -12.37
CA LEU A 203 2.95 -6.77 -11.45
C LEU A 203 2.21 -5.66 -10.70
N MET A 204 0.88 -5.68 -10.77
CA MET A 204 0.02 -4.70 -10.10
C MET A 204 -0.62 -5.30 -8.86
N LYS A 205 -0.85 -4.47 -7.83
CA LYS A 205 -1.55 -4.91 -6.61
C LYS A 205 -2.88 -5.63 -6.88
N ARG A 206 -3.68 -5.11 -7.82
CA ARG A 206 -4.98 -5.72 -8.16
C ARG A 206 -4.84 -7.12 -8.74
N HIS A 207 -3.77 -7.34 -9.51
CA HIS A 207 -3.49 -8.63 -10.15
C HIS A 207 -2.95 -9.61 -9.11
N PHE A 208 -2.02 -9.16 -8.29
CA PHE A 208 -1.43 -9.92 -7.19
C PHE A 208 -2.47 -10.44 -6.18
N LEU A 209 -3.53 -9.66 -5.91
CA LEU A 209 -4.57 -10.03 -4.93
C LEU A 209 -5.73 -10.85 -5.52
N THR A 210 -5.66 -11.21 -6.80
CA THR A 210 -6.68 -12.03 -7.48
C THR A 210 -6.19 -13.41 -7.88
N VAL A 211 -4.92 -13.70 -7.58
CA VAL A 211 -4.29 -15.02 -7.81
C VAL A 211 -4.82 -16.01 -6.78
#